data_AF-A0A933ZWB9-F1
#
_entry.id   AF-A0A933ZWB9-F1
#
_cell.length_a   1.000
_cell.length_b   1.000
_cell.length_c   1.000
_cell.angle_alpha   90.00
_cell.angle_beta   90.00
_cell.angle_gamma   90.00
#
_symmetry.space_group_name_H-M   'P 1'
#
loop_
_entity.id
_entity.type
_entity.pdbx_description
1 polymer ?
#
loop_
_entity_poly.entity_id
_entity_poly.type
_entity_poly.pdbx_seq_one_letter_code
_entity_poly.pdbx_strand_id
1 'polypeptide(L)'
;MTVEPSLDISPVSQPEIRSCYAHLQSPSKGYCFQCNRPVCETCAFTIPMGWMCPDCMTSGASPQERRSNLGYAVGSLLLAVLGIALLVAAMASSFLFTPEEAETFAKVVGILALGSVLGGITLGLIGREHAKRTGSPLALIGVIANGALLAVYGVLTIVGLSS
;
A
#
# COMPACT_ATOMS: atom_id res chain seq x y z
N MET A 1 -66.65 -12.17 24.14
CA MET A 1 -65.26 -11.69 24.26
C MET A 1 -64.60 -11.85 22.91
N THR A 2 -64.69 -10.83 22.06
CA THR A 2 -63.99 -10.76 20.77
C THR A 2 -62.74 -9.93 21.00
N VAL A 3 -61.57 -10.57 20.96
CA VAL A 3 -60.28 -9.90 21.08
C VAL A 3 -59.97 -9.29 19.71
N GLU A 4 -59.99 -7.96 19.63
CA GLU A 4 -59.48 -7.24 18.46
C GLU A 4 -57.95 -7.40 18.40
N PRO A 5 -57.37 -7.74 17.23
CA PRO A 5 -55.93 -7.77 17.07
C PRO A 5 -55.41 -6.33 17.02
N SER A 6 -54.79 -5.89 18.12
CA SER A 6 -54.05 -4.64 18.20
C SER A 6 -52.91 -4.65 17.18
N LEU A 7 -53.06 -3.87 16.10
CA LEU A 7 -51.99 -3.62 15.13
C LEU A 7 -50.85 -2.88 15.85
N ASP A 8 -49.76 -3.61 16.10
CA ASP A 8 -48.47 -3.06 16.52
C ASP A 8 -47.88 -2.26 15.35
N ILE A 9 -48.18 -0.94 15.33
CA ILE A 9 -47.50 0.01 14.47
C ILE A 9 -46.18 0.36 15.17
N SER A 10 -45.24 -0.59 15.15
CA SER A 10 -43.86 -0.30 15.51
C SER A 10 -43.34 0.81 14.58
N PRO A 11 -42.75 1.90 15.11
CA PRO A 11 -42.23 2.96 14.26
C PRO A 11 -41.13 2.36 13.37
N VAL A 12 -41.36 2.37 12.05
CA VAL A 12 -40.32 2.10 11.06
C VAL A 12 -39.18 3.05 11.38
N SER A 13 -38.04 2.50 11.82
CA SER A 13 -36.82 3.27 12.05
C SER A 13 -36.56 4.11 10.81
N GLN A 14 -36.65 5.44 10.95
CA GLN A 14 -36.38 6.34 9.83
C GLN A 14 -34.97 6.03 9.34
N PRO A 15 -34.76 5.79 8.03
CA PRO A 15 -33.41 5.65 7.52
C PRO A 15 -32.68 6.92 7.92
N GLU A 16 -31.61 6.82 8.72
CA GLU A 16 -30.73 7.95 9.00
C GLU A 16 -30.38 8.57 7.65
N ILE A 17 -31.00 9.70 7.31
CA ILE A 17 -30.73 10.38 6.06
C ILE A 17 -29.35 10.97 6.22
N ARG A 18 -28.34 10.17 5.86
CA ARG A 18 -26.96 10.64 5.82
C ARG A 18 -26.89 11.68 4.73
N SER A 19 -26.36 12.85 5.05
CA SER A 19 -26.16 13.91 4.09
C SER A 19 -25.00 13.56 3.15
N CYS A 20 -24.97 14.18 1.98
CA CYS A 20 -23.86 13.98 1.06
C CYS A 20 -22.53 14.43 1.70
N TYR A 21 -21.45 13.70 1.42
CA TYR A 21 -20.12 14.02 1.96
C TYR A 21 -19.63 15.43 1.60
N ALA A 22 -20.07 15.99 0.47
CA ALA A 22 -19.74 17.34 0.01
C ALA A 22 -20.82 18.38 0.37
N HIS A 23 -22.06 17.94 0.54
CA HIS A 23 -23.22 18.82 0.76
C HIS A 23 -24.03 18.35 1.97
N LEU A 24 -23.78 18.95 3.15
CA LEU A 24 -24.47 18.59 4.38
C LEU A 24 -25.99 18.84 4.33
N GLN A 25 -26.44 19.75 3.47
CA GLN A 25 -27.86 20.12 3.32
C GLN A 25 -28.60 19.24 2.31
N SER A 26 -27.90 18.40 1.53
CA SER A 26 -28.55 17.54 0.54
C SER A 26 -28.69 16.12 1.08
N PRO A 27 -29.90 15.51 1.03
CA PRO A 27 -30.06 14.11 1.36
C PRO A 27 -29.24 13.24 0.39
N SER A 28 -28.65 12.17 0.92
CA SER A 28 -27.93 11.19 0.10
C SER A 28 -28.91 10.37 -0.74
N LYS A 29 -28.59 10.22 -2.03
CA LYS A 29 -29.30 9.34 -2.98
C LYS A 29 -28.80 7.89 -2.88
N GLY A 30 -27.55 7.69 -2.46
CA GLY A 30 -26.94 6.37 -2.34
C GLY A 30 -25.49 6.45 -1.87
N TYR A 31 -24.79 5.32 -1.90
CA TYR A 31 -23.37 5.25 -1.54
C TYR A 31 -22.50 5.08 -2.78
N CYS A 32 -21.34 5.72 -2.79
CA CYS A 32 -20.34 5.54 -3.85
C CYS A 32 -19.85 4.09 -3.86
N PHE A 33 -19.92 3.42 -5.01
CA PHE A 33 -19.51 2.03 -5.18
C PHE A 33 -18.05 1.76 -4.75
N GLN A 34 -17.16 2.75 -4.86
CA GLN A 34 -15.72 2.57 -4.61
C GLN A 34 -15.27 2.97 -3.20
N CYS A 35 -15.81 4.04 -2.64
CA CYS A 35 -15.39 4.57 -1.33
C CYS A 35 -16.47 4.50 -0.25
N ASN A 36 -17.68 4.04 -0.60
CA ASN A 36 -18.83 3.88 0.27
C ASN A 36 -19.25 5.15 1.03
N ARG A 37 -18.92 6.33 0.49
CA ARG A 37 -19.38 7.63 1.03
C ARG A 37 -20.77 7.98 0.49
N PRO A 38 -21.63 8.65 1.28
CA PRO A 38 -22.94 9.10 0.83
C PRO A 38 -22.81 10.19 -0.26
N VAL A 39 -23.54 10.02 -1.37
CA VAL A 39 -23.56 10.93 -2.52
C VAL A 39 -24.98 11.43 -2.80
N CYS A 40 -25.15 12.74 -3.02
CA CYS A 40 -26.42 13.30 -3.46
C CYS A 40 -26.61 13.12 -4.97
N GLU A 41 -27.82 13.36 -5.44
CA GLU A 41 -28.19 13.25 -6.86
C GLU A 41 -27.34 14.13 -7.78
N THR A 42 -26.95 15.32 -7.31
CA THR A 42 -26.12 16.26 -8.07
C THR A 42 -24.65 15.85 -8.15
N CYS A 43 -24.13 15.09 -7.17
CA CYS A 43 -22.74 14.63 -7.16
C CYS A 43 -22.58 13.19 -7.69
N ALA A 44 -23.65 12.42 -7.78
CA ALA A 44 -23.60 11.02 -8.17
C ALA A 44 -23.43 10.85 -9.68
N PHE A 45 -22.28 10.32 -10.11
CA PHE A 45 -22.09 9.85 -11.47
C PHE A 45 -22.65 8.45 -11.61
N THR A 46 -23.53 8.24 -12.59
CA THR A 46 -24.11 6.92 -12.87
C THR A 46 -23.13 6.06 -13.64
N ILE A 47 -22.83 4.89 -13.10
CA ILE A 47 -22.03 3.84 -13.74
C ILE A 47 -22.88 2.55 -13.81
N PRO A 48 -22.56 1.57 -14.68
CA PRO A 48 -23.37 0.35 -14.80
C PRO A 48 -23.58 -0.42 -13.48
N MET A 49 -22.62 -0.31 -12.55
CA MET A 49 -22.63 -0.98 -11.25
C MET A 49 -23.28 -0.15 -10.13
N GLY A 50 -23.74 1.09 -10.39
CA GLY A 50 -24.34 1.97 -9.37
C GLY A 50 -23.92 3.44 -9.49
N TRP A 51 -23.58 4.08 -8.36
CA TRP A 51 -23.20 5.49 -8.30
C TRP A 51 -21.74 5.67 -7.88
N MET A 52 -21.08 6.71 -8.40
CA MET A 52 -19.69 7.05 -8.09
C MET A 52 -19.57 8.54 -7.74
N CYS A 53 -18.72 8.88 -6.77
CA CYS A 53 -18.47 10.28 -6.37
C CYS A 53 -17.43 10.96 -7.29
N PRO A 54 -17.41 12.31 -7.39
CA PRO A 54 -16.45 13.03 -8.22
C PRO A 54 -15.01 12.75 -7.83
N ASP A 55 -14.71 12.61 -6.53
CA ASP A 55 -13.36 12.29 -6.07
C ASP A 55 -12.88 10.95 -6.66
N CYS A 56 -13.72 9.91 -6.61
CA CYS A 56 -13.38 8.60 -7.15
C CYS A 56 -13.35 8.59 -8.69
N MET A 57 -14.24 9.35 -9.33
CA MET A 57 -14.26 9.49 -10.79
C MET A 57 -12.99 10.18 -11.32
N THR A 58 -12.49 11.19 -10.60
CA THR A 58 -11.32 12.00 -11.02
C THR A 58 -10.00 11.41 -10.58
N SER A 59 -9.90 10.90 -9.35
CA SER A 59 -8.66 10.30 -8.83
C SER A 59 -8.50 8.82 -9.18
N GLY A 60 -9.58 8.13 -9.53
CA GLY A 60 -9.58 6.70 -9.86
C GLY A 60 -9.19 5.78 -8.69
N ALA A 61 -8.86 6.31 -7.51
CA ALA A 61 -8.39 5.55 -6.36
C ALA A 61 -9.24 5.81 -5.11
N SER A 62 -9.81 4.75 -4.58
CA SER A 62 -10.49 4.72 -3.29
C SER A 62 -9.52 4.98 -2.13
N PRO A 63 -10.04 5.38 -0.95
CA PRO A 63 -9.27 5.42 0.29
C PRO A 63 -8.58 4.08 0.62
N GLN A 64 -9.20 2.96 0.24
CA GLN A 64 -8.64 1.62 0.40
C GLN A 64 -7.41 1.41 -0.50
N GLU A 65 -7.50 1.82 -1.77
CA GLU A 65 -6.35 1.79 -2.71
C GLU A 65 -5.21 2.72 -2.23
N ARG A 66 -5.53 3.88 -1.64
CA ARG A 66 -4.53 4.76 -1.02
C ARG A 66 -3.80 4.10 0.14
N ARG A 67 -4.50 3.37 1.03
CA ARG A 67 -3.88 2.63 2.14
C ARG A 67 -3.02 1.46 1.65
N SER A 68 -3.51 0.71 0.67
CA SER A 68 -2.75 -0.40 0.07
C SER A 68 -1.47 0.09 -0.58
N ASN A 69 -1.51 1.21 -1.32
CA ASN A 69 -0.32 1.82 -1.90
C ASN A 69 0.72 2.23 -0.84
N LEU A 70 0.28 2.84 0.26
CA LEU A 70 1.19 3.20 1.35
C LEU A 70 1.86 1.95 1.95
N GLY A 71 1.12 0.84 2.09
CA GLY A 71 1.67 -0.43 2.54
C GLY A 71 2.78 -0.97 1.63
N TYR A 72 2.58 -0.96 0.32
CA TYR A 72 3.61 -1.38 -0.64
C TYR A 72 4.84 -0.49 -0.61
N ALA A 73 4.64 0.84 -0.56
CA ALA A 73 5.73 1.80 -0.52
C ALA A 73 6.57 1.68 0.78
N VAL A 74 5.90 1.56 1.93
CA VAL A 74 6.56 1.34 3.23
C VAL A 74 7.27 -0.02 3.24
N GLY A 75 6.64 -1.08 2.74
CA GLY A 75 7.25 -2.40 2.64
C GLY A 75 8.53 -2.38 1.79
N SER A 76 8.51 -1.72 0.64
CA SER A 76 9.69 -1.54 -0.22
C SER A 76 10.84 -0.83 0.50
N LEU A 77 10.54 0.23 1.28
CA LEU A 77 11.54 0.96 2.07
C LEU A 77 12.09 0.13 3.23
N LEU A 78 11.24 -0.61 3.94
CA LEU A 78 11.69 -1.50 5.02
C LEU A 78 12.63 -2.59 4.50
N LEU A 79 12.35 -3.14 3.31
CA LEU A 79 13.24 -4.11 2.68
C LEU A 79 14.57 -3.49 2.25
N ALA A 80 14.58 -2.21 1.82
CA ALA A 80 15.83 -1.50 1.56
C ALA A 80 16.66 -1.31 2.84
N VAL A 81 16.02 -0.92 3.95
CA VAL A 81 16.69 -0.79 5.26
C VAL A 81 17.25 -2.13 5.73
N LEU A 82 16.48 -3.21 5.59
CA LEU A 82 16.94 -4.56 5.90
C LEU A 82 18.13 -4.96 5.02
N GLY A 83 18.08 -4.68 3.72
CA GLY A 83 19.19 -4.92 2.79
C GLY A 83 20.46 -4.20 3.21
N ILE A 84 20.36 -2.92 3.58
CA ILE A 84 21.49 -2.14 4.13
C ILE A 84 22.06 -2.81 5.38
N ALA A 85 21.20 -3.17 6.34
CA ALA A 85 21.64 -3.79 7.59
C ALA A 85 22.36 -5.13 7.35
N LEU A 86 21.87 -5.94 6.40
CA LEU A 86 22.51 -7.20 6.02
C LEU A 86 23.86 -6.98 5.34
N LEU A 87 23.99 -6.01 4.43
CA LEU A 87 25.28 -5.67 3.81
C LEU A 87 26.30 -5.17 4.84
N VAL A 88 25.86 -4.32 5.78
CA VAL A 88 26.71 -3.85 6.88
C VAL A 88 27.13 -5.01 7.77
N ALA A 89 26.23 -5.94 8.09
CA ALA A 89 26.56 -7.14 8.86
C ALA A 89 27.57 -8.05 8.13
N ALA A 90 27.43 -8.20 6.81
CA ALA A 90 28.38 -8.95 5.98
C ALA A 90 29.77 -8.28 5.95
N MET A 91 29.85 -6.95 5.98
CA MET A 91 31.12 -6.22 6.06
C MET A 91 31.74 -6.29 7.46
N ALA A 92 30.90 -6.22 8.50
CA ALA A 92 31.33 -6.26 9.88
C ALA A 92 31.87 -7.64 10.30
N SER A 93 31.48 -8.71 9.59
CA SER A 93 31.93 -10.08 9.91
C SER A 93 33.45 -10.23 9.86
N SER A 94 34.14 -9.49 8.98
CA SER A 94 35.60 -9.49 8.88
C SER A 94 36.31 -9.01 10.15
N PHE A 95 35.63 -8.28 11.03
CA PHE A 95 36.18 -7.80 12.31
C PHE A 95 35.87 -8.73 13.48
N LEU A 96 34.89 -9.63 13.32
CA LEU A 96 34.36 -10.45 14.41
C LEU A 96 34.75 -11.92 14.30
N PHE A 97 35.09 -12.40 13.09
CA PHE A 97 35.32 -13.80 12.78
C PHE A 97 36.68 -14.04 12.13
N THR A 98 37.12 -15.31 12.10
CA THR A 98 38.28 -15.71 11.29
C THR A 98 37.95 -15.55 9.80
N PRO A 99 38.96 -15.43 8.91
CA PRO A 99 38.72 -15.19 7.48
C PRO A 99 37.80 -16.23 6.83
N GLU A 100 37.98 -17.51 7.18
CA GLU A 100 37.20 -18.64 6.68
C GLU A 100 35.73 -18.63 7.14
N GLU A 101 35.48 -18.25 8.40
CA GLU A 101 34.14 -18.08 8.94
C GLU A 101 33.46 -16.83 8.36
N ALA A 102 34.21 -15.73 8.25
CA ALA A 102 33.72 -14.45 7.74
C ALA A 102 33.26 -14.55 6.28
N GLU A 103 33.99 -15.27 5.43
CA GLU A 103 33.62 -15.49 4.03
C GLU A 103 32.30 -16.27 3.90
N THR A 104 32.17 -17.36 4.66
CA THR A 104 30.95 -18.18 4.65
C THR A 104 29.75 -17.37 5.14
N PHE A 105 29.94 -16.62 6.24
CA PHE A 105 28.90 -15.74 6.78
C PHE A 105 28.50 -14.65 5.78
N ALA A 106 29.47 -13.98 5.17
CA ALA A 106 29.23 -12.92 4.19
C ALA A 106 28.47 -13.43 2.95
N LYS A 107 28.76 -14.66 2.48
CA LYS A 107 28.01 -15.30 1.38
C LYS A 107 26.56 -15.57 1.75
N VAL A 108 26.31 -16.17 2.92
CA VAL A 108 24.95 -16.47 3.40
C VAL A 108 24.15 -15.18 3.59
N VAL A 109 24.72 -14.19 4.28
CA VAL A 109 24.08 -12.90 4.51
C VAL A 109 23.90 -12.12 3.21
N GLY A 110 24.84 -12.22 2.27
CA GLY A 110 24.75 -11.62 0.93
C GLY A 110 23.56 -12.15 0.13
N ILE A 111 23.28 -13.46 0.19
CA ILE A 111 22.08 -14.06 -0.43
C ILE A 111 20.80 -13.50 0.19
N LEU A 112 20.76 -13.36 1.52
CA LEU A 112 19.61 -12.76 2.22
C LEU A 112 19.43 -11.28 1.85
N ALA A 113 20.54 -10.53 1.74
CA ALA A 113 20.52 -9.13 1.30
C ALA A 113 19.95 -9.04 -0.12
N LEU A 114 20.39 -9.89 -1.05
CA LEU A 114 19.86 -9.94 -2.40
C LEU A 114 18.35 -10.24 -2.43
N GLY A 115 17.90 -11.21 -1.63
CA GLY A 115 16.47 -11.53 -1.50
C GLY A 115 15.64 -10.35 -1.01
N SER A 116 16.14 -9.62 0.01
CA SER A 116 15.48 -8.42 0.52
C SER A 116 15.40 -7.30 -0.53
N VAL A 117 16.47 -7.08 -1.30
CA VAL A 117 16.52 -6.03 -2.33
C VAL A 117 15.56 -6.36 -3.47
N LEU A 118 15.55 -7.61 -3.96
CA LEU A 118 14.63 -8.04 -5.01
C LEU A 118 13.16 -7.94 -4.56
N GLY A 119 12.86 -8.36 -3.33
CA GLY A 119 11.54 -8.18 -2.73
C GLY A 119 11.15 -6.70 -2.58
N GLY A 120 12.11 -5.83 -2.24
CA GLY A 120 11.89 -4.40 -2.14
C GLY A 120 11.56 -3.77 -3.49
N ILE A 121 12.22 -4.21 -4.57
CA ILE A 121 11.93 -3.79 -5.94
C ILE A 121 10.54 -4.25 -6.38
N THR A 122 10.17 -5.51 -6.15
CA THR A 122 8.86 -6.03 -6.57
C THR A 122 7.72 -5.29 -5.86
N LEU A 123 7.82 -5.10 -4.54
CA LEU A 123 6.85 -4.30 -3.77
C LEU A 123 6.81 -2.84 -4.24
N GLY A 124 7.97 -2.25 -4.51
CA GLY A 124 8.07 -0.88 -5.01
C GLY A 124 7.43 -0.70 -6.38
N LEU A 125 7.58 -1.67 -7.29
CA LEU A 125 6.97 -1.66 -8.62
C LEU A 125 5.45 -1.85 -8.56
N ILE A 126 4.96 -2.75 -7.70
CA ILE A 126 3.52 -2.92 -7.44
C ILE A 126 2.95 -1.62 -6.87
N GLY A 127 3.61 -1.05 -5.86
CA GLY A 127 3.26 0.25 -5.30
C GLY A 127 3.27 1.35 -6.34
N ARG A 128 4.22 1.37 -7.28
CA ARG A 128 4.33 2.41 -8.32
C ARG A 128 3.11 2.43 -9.25
N GLU A 129 2.56 1.28 -9.59
CA GLU A 129 1.37 1.22 -10.43
C GLU A 129 0.15 1.80 -9.69
N HIS A 130 0.01 1.50 -8.39
CA HIS A 130 -1.01 2.12 -7.53
C HIS A 130 -0.74 3.61 -7.25
N ALA A 131 0.53 4.01 -7.24
CA ALA A 131 0.97 5.38 -7.02
C ALA A 131 0.62 6.32 -8.19
N LYS A 132 0.59 5.82 -9.44
CA LYS A 132 0.13 6.63 -10.60
C LYS A 132 -1.29 7.16 -10.41
N ARG A 133 -2.16 6.43 -9.71
CA ARG A 133 -3.54 6.85 -9.41
C ARG A 133 -3.64 7.76 -8.18
N THR A 134 -2.66 7.71 -7.29
CA THR A 134 -2.71 8.43 -5.99
C THR A 134 -1.73 9.59 -5.88
N GLY A 135 -0.79 9.73 -6.82
CA GLY A 135 0.21 10.79 -6.93
C GLY A 135 1.38 10.69 -5.95
N SER A 136 1.57 9.59 -5.22
CA SER A 136 2.59 9.50 -4.17
C SER A 136 3.99 9.16 -4.70
N PRO A 137 5.06 9.89 -4.30
CA PRO A 137 6.43 9.59 -4.75
C PRO A 137 7.09 8.45 -3.97
N LEU A 138 6.53 8.01 -2.84
CA LEU A 138 7.19 7.07 -1.92
C LEU A 138 7.53 5.72 -2.58
N ALA A 139 6.65 5.18 -3.42
CA ALA A 139 6.91 3.92 -4.11
C ALA A 139 8.11 4.03 -5.08
N LEU A 140 8.26 5.18 -5.75
CA LEU A 140 9.40 5.45 -6.62
C LEU A 140 10.71 5.52 -5.83
N ILE A 141 10.70 6.18 -4.67
CA ILE A 141 11.85 6.26 -3.76
C ILE A 141 12.29 4.85 -3.34
N GLY A 142 11.34 3.99 -2.96
CA GLY A 142 11.62 2.59 -2.60
C GLY A 142 12.28 1.81 -3.74
N VAL A 143 11.79 1.95 -4.97
CA VAL A 143 12.40 1.31 -6.15
C VAL A 143 13.82 1.82 -6.38
N ILE A 144 14.05 3.13 -6.32
CA ILE A 144 15.37 3.73 -6.53
C ILE A 144 16.35 3.27 -5.44
N ALA A 145 15.93 3.28 -4.18
CA ALA A 145 16.76 2.86 -3.05
C ALA A 145 17.20 1.39 -3.19
N ASN A 146 16.27 0.48 -3.48
CA ASN A 146 16.61 -0.92 -3.70
C ASN A 146 17.44 -1.12 -4.98
N GLY A 147 17.18 -0.36 -6.04
CA GLY A 147 18.00 -0.39 -7.26
C GLY A 147 19.45 0.04 -7.02
N ALA A 148 19.65 1.10 -6.22
CA ALA A 148 20.98 1.53 -5.80
C ALA A 148 21.68 0.46 -4.94
N LEU A 149 20.95 -0.17 -4.02
CA LEU A 149 21.49 -1.28 -3.21
C LEU A 149 21.89 -2.48 -4.06
N LEU A 150 21.09 -2.82 -5.08
CA LEU A 150 21.43 -3.90 -6.00
C LEU A 150 22.72 -3.59 -6.78
N ALA A 151 22.89 -2.35 -7.22
CA ALA A 151 24.11 -1.92 -7.89
C ALA A 151 25.33 -2.00 -6.95
N VAL A 152 25.19 -1.54 -5.71
CA VAL A 152 26.25 -1.65 -4.68
C VAL A 152 26.60 -3.12 -4.43
N TYR A 153 25.61 -3.99 -4.23
CA TYR A 153 25.83 -5.43 -4.06
C TYR A 153 26.55 -6.06 -5.27
N GLY A 154 26.15 -5.68 -6.49
CA GLY A 154 26.81 -6.13 -7.72
C GLY A 154 28.27 -5.70 -7.78
N VAL A 155 28.58 -4.45 -7.44
CA VAL A 155 29.96 -3.95 -7.39
C VAL A 155 30.77 -4.70 -6.34
N LEU A 156 30.23 -4.87 -5.13
CA LEU A 156 30.90 -5.59 -4.04
C LEU A 156 31.19 -7.04 -4.39
N THR A 157 30.27 -7.72 -5.06
CA THR A 157 30.50 -9.11 -5.50
C THR A 157 31.52 -9.18 -6.62
N ILE A 158 31.48 -8.30 -7.62
CA ILE A 158 32.48 -8.29 -8.70
C ILE A 158 33.88 -7.99 -8.17
N VAL A 159 34.02 -6.96 -7.32
CA VAL A 159 35.30 -6.59 -6.72
C VAL A 159 35.79 -7.68 -5.76
N GLY A 160 34.92 -8.23 -4.92
CA GLY A 160 35.27 -9.31 -3.98
C GLY A 160 35.53 -10.66 -4.65
N LEU A 161 34.99 -10.91 -5.85
CA LEU A 161 35.35 -12.06 -6.68
C LEU A 161 36.72 -11.89 -7.36
N SER A 162 37.23 -10.66 -7.46
CA SER A 162 38.50 -10.33 -8.12
C SER A 162 39.71 -10.22 -7.17
N SER A 163 39.47 -10.31 -5.86
CA SER A 163 40.47 -10.27 -4.79
C SER A 163 40.65 -11.64 -4.16
#